data_AF-I0X5N0-F1
#
_entry.id   AF-I0X5N0-F1
#
_cell.length_a   1.000
_cell.length_b   1.000
_cell.length_c   1.000
_cell.angle_alpha   90.00
_cell.angle_beta   90.00
_cell.angle_gamma   90.00
#
_symmetry.space_group_name_H-M   'P 1'
#
loop_
_entity.id
_entity.type
_entity.pdbx_description
1 polymer ?
#
loop_
_entity_poly.entity_id
_entity_poly.type
_entity_poly.pdbx_seq_one_letter_code
_entity_poly.pdbx_strand_id
1 'polypeptide(L)'
;MKYVYVLTSTEKDLYYEQCLMSVFSLRHYMPDAEIIILTDNRTNSTFKGKREKIKKYVSSIISVDFPETAGNIERSRVLKTTIPDYISGDFLFIDCDTIICESLSDIEKFDYPVAAVLDGHVPLSEHKHKEYFFKARKENGLHRNCKPGFSYK
;
A
#
# COMPACT_ATOMS: atom_id res chain seq x y z
N MET A 1 -13.69 -2.13 7.57
CA MET A 1 -12.21 -1.98 7.58
C MET A 1 -11.82 -0.66 6.91
N LYS A 2 -10.62 -0.11 7.15
CA LYS A 2 -10.12 1.08 6.42
C LYS A 2 -9.33 0.68 5.17
N TYR A 3 -9.40 1.47 4.11
CA TYR A 3 -8.60 1.26 2.90
C TYR A 3 -7.54 2.35 2.77
N VAL A 4 -6.28 1.96 2.88
CA VAL A 4 -5.17 2.91 3.01
C VAL A 4 -4.27 2.86 1.79
N TYR A 5 -4.01 4.04 1.24
CA TYR A 5 -3.04 4.26 0.18
C TYR A 5 -1.87 5.08 0.71
N VAL A 6 -0.66 4.78 0.24
CA VAL A 6 0.52 5.62 0.47
C VAL A 6 0.91 6.30 -0.83
N LEU A 7 0.86 7.62 -0.85
CA LEU A 7 1.19 8.42 -2.03
C LEU A 7 2.35 9.38 -1.74
N THR A 8 3.45 9.21 -2.47
CA THR A 8 4.53 10.18 -2.60
C THR A 8 4.69 10.51 -4.08
N SER A 9 4.40 11.73 -4.48
CA SER A 9 4.31 12.11 -5.90
C SER A 9 4.58 13.60 -6.10
N THR A 10 5.16 13.90 -7.26
CA THR A 10 5.38 15.23 -7.81
C THR A 10 4.57 15.41 -9.09
N GLU A 11 4.55 16.62 -9.64
CA GLU A 11 3.93 16.89 -10.94
C GLU A 11 4.73 16.32 -12.14
N LYS A 12 5.88 15.70 -11.89
CA LYS A 12 6.80 15.16 -12.91
C LYS A 12 6.73 13.64 -13.03
N ASP A 13 5.92 12.97 -12.22
CA ASP A 13 5.73 11.52 -12.21
C ASP A 13 4.26 11.16 -12.45
N LEU A 14 3.98 9.86 -12.58
CA LEU A 14 2.64 9.32 -12.86
C LEU A 14 1.99 8.66 -11.63
N TYR A 15 2.61 8.77 -10.45
CA TYR A 15 2.12 8.07 -9.26
C TYR A 15 0.77 8.63 -8.78
N TYR A 16 0.53 9.94 -8.98
CA TYR A 16 -0.77 10.55 -8.69
C TYR A 16 -1.87 10.00 -9.59
N GLU A 17 -1.64 9.92 -10.90
CA GLU A 17 -2.60 9.41 -11.88
C GLU A 17 -2.92 7.93 -11.62
N GLN A 18 -1.91 7.12 -11.31
CA GLN A 18 -2.07 5.72 -10.89
C GLN A 18 -2.95 5.65 -9.63
N CYS A 19 -2.58 6.38 -8.57
CA CYS A 19 -3.32 6.42 -7.31
C CYS A 19 -4.78 6.87 -7.52
N LEU A 20 -4.99 7.93 -8.30
CA LEU A 20 -6.32 8.44 -8.62
C LEU A 20 -7.17 7.36 -9.30
N MET A 21 -6.59 6.56 -10.19
CA MET A 21 -7.31 5.48 -10.86
C MET A 21 -7.60 4.30 -9.95
N SER A 22 -6.64 3.94 -9.08
CA SER A 22 -6.85 2.93 -8.05
C SER A 22 -7.98 3.32 -7.10
N VAL A 23 -7.91 4.51 -6.51
CA VAL A 23 -8.91 5.05 -5.59
C VAL A 23 -10.28 5.18 -6.26
N PHE A 24 -10.32 5.63 -7.51
CA PHE A 24 -11.57 5.70 -8.28
C PHE A 24 -12.20 4.31 -8.44
N SER A 25 -11.40 3.30 -8.83
CA SER A 25 -11.89 1.94 -9.00
C SER A 25 -12.39 1.33 -7.68
N LEU A 26 -11.69 1.59 -6.57
CA LEU A 26 -12.16 1.18 -5.25
C LEU A 26 -13.49 1.84 -4.87
N ARG A 27 -13.61 3.16 -5.02
CA ARG A 27 -14.86 3.89 -4.72
C ARG A 27 -16.02 3.42 -5.60
N HIS A 28 -15.76 3.01 -6.84
CA HIS A 28 -16.77 2.46 -7.74
C HIS A 28 -17.38 1.15 -7.21
N TYR A 29 -16.54 0.21 -6.75
CA TYR A 29 -17.00 -1.09 -6.24
C TYR A 29 -17.35 -1.09 -4.75
N MET A 30 -16.89 -0.10 -3.99
CA MET A 30 -17.14 0.08 -2.56
C MET A 30 -17.56 1.54 -2.27
N PRO A 31 -18.80 1.95 -2.60
CA PRO A 31 -19.25 3.34 -2.51
C PRO A 31 -19.12 3.95 -1.12
N ASP A 32 -19.23 3.15 -0.07
CA ASP A 32 -19.20 3.58 1.33
C ASP A 32 -17.85 3.31 2.03
N ALA A 33 -16.83 2.84 1.31
CA ALA A 33 -15.52 2.56 1.89
C ALA A 33 -14.90 3.79 2.56
N GLU A 34 -14.29 3.59 3.73
CA GLU A 34 -13.42 4.60 4.34
C GLU A 34 -12.05 4.55 3.66
N ILE A 35 -11.79 5.48 2.74
CA ILE A 35 -10.55 5.52 1.95
C ILE A 35 -9.66 6.63 2.48
N ILE A 36 -8.44 6.29 2.89
CA ILE A 36 -7.47 7.20 3.49
C ILE A 36 -6.21 7.24 2.62
N ILE A 37 -5.74 8.44 2.31
CA ILE A 37 -4.40 8.63 1.73
C ILE A 37 -3.45 9.10 2.82
N LEU A 38 -2.43 8.31 3.09
CA LEU A 38 -1.26 8.71 3.86
C LEU A 38 -0.19 9.25 2.89
N THR A 39 0.24 10.48 3.08
CA THR A 39 1.13 11.18 2.15
C THR A 39 2.13 12.04 2.89
N ASP A 40 3.19 12.47 2.21
CA ASP A 40 4.16 13.40 2.77
C ASP A 40 3.77 14.87 2.50
N ASN A 41 4.33 15.78 3.29
CA ASN A 41 4.09 17.21 3.21
C ASN A 41 4.28 17.82 1.81
N ARG A 42 5.26 17.33 1.02
CA ARG A 42 5.49 17.85 -0.34
C ARG A 42 4.37 17.42 -1.28
N THR A 43 4.03 16.14 -1.27
CA THR A 43 2.93 15.63 -2.08
C THR A 43 1.62 16.31 -1.73
N ASN A 44 1.31 16.46 -0.43
CA ASN A 44 0.11 17.18 0.02
C ASN A 44 0.05 18.63 -0.50
N SER A 45 1.19 19.32 -0.54
CA SER A 45 1.26 20.70 -1.06
C SER A 45 0.87 20.83 -2.54
N THR A 46 0.95 19.71 -3.30
CA THR A 46 0.56 19.64 -4.72
C THR A 46 -0.92 19.40 -4.94
N PHE A 47 -1.72 19.13 -3.90
CA PHE A 47 -3.17 18.86 -4.04
C PHE A 47 -3.99 20.13 -4.28
N LYS A 48 -3.73 20.74 -5.43
CA LYS A 48 -4.36 21.94 -5.96
C LYS A 48 -4.71 21.71 -7.43
N GLY A 49 -5.66 22.48 -7.96
CA GLY A 49 -6.06 22.38 -9.36
C GLY A 49 -6.49 20.96 -9.75
N LYS A 50 -5.87 20.36 -10.78
CA LYS A 50 -6.22 19.01 -11.24
C LYS A 50 -5.92 17.92 -10.20
N ARG A 51 -4.89 18.11 -9.38
CA ARG A 51 -4.46 17.15 -8.35
C ARG A 51 -5.39 17.13 -7.13
N GLU A 52 -6.30 18.10 -7.02
CA GLU A 52 -7.33 18.11 -5.99
C GLU A 52 -8.45 17.09 -6.26
N LYS A 53 -8.56 16.58 -7.50
CA LYS A 53 -9.64 15.66 -7.89
C LYS A 53 -9.71 14.41 -7.02
N ILE A 54 -8.58 13.94 -6.49
CA ILE A 54 -8.52 12.78 -5.59
C ILE A 54 -9.37 12.96 -4.32
N LYS A 55 -9.50 14.21 -3.81
CA LYS A 55 -10.31 14.53 -2.62
C LYS A 55 -11.78 14.16 -2.77
N LYS A 56 -12.28 14.03 -4.00
CA LYS A 56 -13.67 13.64 -4.28
C LYS A 56 -13.97 12.17 -3.96
N TYR A 57 -12.92 11.34 -3.88
CA TYR A 57 -13.07 9.89 -3.75
C TYR A 57 -12.59 9.34 -2.41
N VAL A 58 -11.88 10.16 -1.62
CA VAL A 58 -11.30 9.76 -0.34
C VAL A 58 -12.05 10.37 0.83
N SER A 59 -12.03 9.66 1.95
CA SER A 59 -12.63 10.09 3.22
C SER A 59 -11.71 11.06 3.96
N SER A 60 -10.40 10.82 3.91
CA SER A 60 -9.41 11.70 4.54
C SER A 60 -8.03 11.61 3.88
N ILE A 61 -7.22 12.63 4.13
CA ILE A 61 -5.81 12.70 3.74
C ILE A 61 -5.01 13.03 4.99
N ILE A 62 -4.04 12.18 5.32
CA ILE A 62 -3.11 12.37 6.43
C ILE A 62 -1.76 12.75 5.83
N SER A 63 -1.30 13.96 6.16
CA SER A 63 0.00 14.48 5.72
C SER A 63 1.02 14.33 6.84
N VAL A 64 2.14 13.69 6.54
CA VAL A 64 3.26 13.50 7.46
C VAL A 64 4.41 14.41 7.05
N ASP A 65 4.99 15.10 8.03
CA ASP A 65 6.13 15.99 7.80
C ASP A 65 7.42 15.18 7.68
N PHE A 66 8.22 15.53 6.67
CA PHE A 66 9.54 14.96 6.45
C PHE A 66 10.56 16.06 6.21
N PRO A 67 11.83 15.87 6.64
CA PRO A 67 12.91 16.79 6.31
C PRO A 67 13.05 17.00 4.80
N GLU A 68 13.35 18.22 4.37
CA GLU A 68 13.52 18.53 2.94
C GLU A 68 14.67 17.73 2.29
N THR A 69 15.61 17.22 3.07
CA THR A 69 16.68 16.33 2.59
C THR A 69 16.18 14.93 2.21
N ALA A 70 15.03 14.49 2.72
CA ALA A 70 14.50 13.16 2.45
C ALA A 70 13.98 13.05 1.02
N GLY A 71 14.46 12.03 0.29
CA GLY A 71 14.05 11.76 -1.09
C GLY A 71 12.69 11.07 -1.18
N ASN A 72 12.09 11.05 -2.39
CA ASN A 72 10.77 10.44 -2.60
C ASN A 72 10.73 8.94 -2.25
N ILE A 73 11.81 8.20 -2.54
CA ILE A 73 11.90 6.76 -2.23
C ILE A 73 11.89 6.53 -0.71
N GLU A 74 12.65 7.34 0.02
CA GLU A 74 12.74 7.25 1.48
C GLU A 74 11.39 7.58 2.12
N ARG A 75 10.79 8.72 1.74
CA ARG A 75 9.46 9.14 2.19
C ARG A 75 8.41 8.04 1.96
N SER A 76 8.37 7.49 0.74
CA SER A 76 7.43 6.42 0.40
C SER A 76 7.64 5.16 1.25
N ARG A 77 8.89 4.70 1.43
CA ARG A 77 9.20 3.51 2.22
C ARG A 77 8.84 3.69 3.68
N VAL A 78 9.24 4.82 4.28
CA VAL A 78 8.93 5.13 5.68
C VAL A 78 7.42 5.11 5.87
N LEU A 79 6.66 5.86 5.07
CA LEU A 79 5.20 5.92 5.15
C LEU A 79 4.54 4.53 5.03
N LYS A 80 5.00 3.68 4.09
CA LYS A 80 4.47 2.32 3.93
C LYS A 80 4.73 1.43 5.15
N THR A 81 5.89 1.60 5.79
CA THR A 81 6.26 0.76 6.96
C THR A 81 5.73 1.29 8.29
N THR A 82 5.24 2.53 8.33
CA THR A 82 4.75 3.18 9.56
C THR A 82 3.26 3.50 9.51
N ILE A 83 2.49 2.90 8.60
CA ILE A 83 1.03 3.03 8.54
C ILE A 83 0.35 2.83 9.92
N PRO A 84 0.74 1.84 10.75
CA PRO A 84 0.14 1.63 12.07
C PRO A 84 0.30 2.81 13.05
N ASP A 85 1.27 3.71 12.83
CA ASP A 85 1.46 4.90 13.66
C ASP A 85 0.40 5.98 13.38
N TYR A 86 -0.25 5.92 12.22
CA TYR A 86 -1.21 6.92 11.73
C TYR A 86 -2.64 6.39 11.60
N ILE A 87 -2.81 5.07 11.51
CA ILE A 87 -4.10 4.44 11.27
C ILE A 87 -4.43 3.51 12.43
N SER A 88 -5.50 3.83 13.15
CA SER A 88 -6.02 2.99 14.23
C SER A 88 -7.02 1.95 13.73
N GLY A 89 -6.94 0.72 14.27
CA GLY A 89 -7.80 -0.41 13.91
C GLY A 89 -7.44 -1.05 12.56
N ASP A 90 -8.28 -1.98 12.11
CA ASP A 90 -8.00 -2.81 10.94
C ASP A 90 -7.98 -2.00 9.64
N PHE A 91 -6.97 -2.26 8.81
CA PHE A 91 -6.82 -1.65 7.51
C PHE A 91 -6.30 -2.61 6.45
N LEU A 92 -6.68 -2.36 5.20
CA LEU A 92 -6.10 -2.96 4.01
C LEU A 92 -5.26 -1.91 3.30
N PHE A 93 -3.95 -2.16 3.20
CA PHE A 93 -3.05 -1.37 2.38
C PHE A 93 -3.16 -1.80 0.91
N ILE A 94 -3.31 -0.83 0.01
CA ILE A 94 -3.39 -1.06 -1.45
C ILE A 94 -2.32 -0.19 -2.12
N ASP A 95 -1.50 -0.81 -2.98
CA ASP A 95 -0.53 -0.06 -3.78
C ASP A 95 -1.24 0.82 -4.82
N CYS A 96 -0.67 2.01 -5.07
CA CYS A 96 -1.26 3.02 -5.94
C CYS A 96 -1.45 2.56 -7.41
N ASP A 97 -0.74 1.53 -7.85
CA ASP A 97 -0.79 0.97 -9.20
C ASP A 97 -1.74 -0.24 -9.31
N THR A 98 -2.58 -0.48 -8.31
CA THR A 98 -3.59 -1.55 -8.32
C THR A 98 -4.93 -1.05 -8.87
N ILE A 99 -5.57 -1.76 -9.80
CA ILE A 99 -6.95 -1.47 -10.21
C ILE A 99 -7.88 -2.51 -9.56
N ILE A 100 -8.93 -2.01 -8.90
CA ILE A 100 -9.96 -2.84 -8.28
C ILE A 100 -11.02 -3.16 -9.33
N CYS A 101 -11.28 -4.46 -9.52
CA CYS A 101 -12.21 -4.95 -10.54
C CYS A 101 -13.51 -5.53 -9.97
N GLU A 102 -13.62 -5.65 -8.64
CA GLU A 102 -14.80 -6.18 -7.95
C GLU A 102 -14.83 -5.72 -6.48
N SER A 103 -15.89 -6.07 -5.76
CA SER A 103 -16.01 -5.77 -4.34
C SER A 103 -14.93 -6.49 -3.53
N LEU A 104 -14.33 -5.78 -2.57
CA LEU A 104 -13.35 -6.34 -1.65
C LEU A 104 -13.96 -6.83 -0.32
N SER A 105 -15.30 -6.92 -0.23
CA SER A 105 -16.01 -7.26 1.01
C SER A 105 -15.63 -8.63 1.58
N ASP A 106 -15.18 -9.57 0.73
CA ASP A 106 -14.74 -10.88 1.19
C ASP A 106 -13.42 -10.81 1.98
N ILE A 107 -12.59 -9.81 1.73
CA ILE A 107 -11.32 -9.61 2.47
C ILE A 107 -11.60 -9.26 3.94
N GLU A 108 -12.69 -8.55 4.21
CA GLU A 108 -13.08 -8.15 5.58
C GLU A 108 -13.46 -9.35 6.47
N LYS A 109 -13.64 -10.54 5.90
CA LYS A 109 -14.01 -11.77 6.63
C LYS A 109 -12.80 -12.51 7.21
N PHE A 110 -11.59 -12.14 6.83
CA PHE A 110 -10.37 -12.81 7.30
C PHE A 110 -9.91 -12.20 8.61
N ASP A 111 -9.84 -13.03 9.65
CA ASP A 111 -9.33 -12.66 10.97
C ASP A 111 -7.87 -13.10 11.10
N TYR A 112 -6.96 -12.27 10.61
CA TYR A 112 -5.52 -12.46 10.74
C TYR A 112 -4.86 -11.16 11.21
N PRO A 113 -3.89 -11.21 12.14
CA PRO A 113 -3.16 -10.01 12.56
C PRO A 113 -2.42 -9.31 11.41
N VAL A 114 -1.90 -10.09 10.46
CA VAL A 114 -1.28 -9.63 9.21
C VAL A 114 -1.54 -10.68 8.13
N ALA A 115 -2.04 -10.26 6.98
CA ALA A 115 -2.25 -11.10 5.81
C ALA A 115 -1.67 -10.44 4.55
N ALA A 116 -1.22 -11.26 3.61
CA ALA A 116 -0.73 -10.82 2.30
C ALA A 116 -0.93 -11.92 1.26
N VAL A 117 -0.98 -11.53 -0.01
CA VAL A 117 -1.01 -12.47 -1.14
C VAL A 117 0.39 -13.04 -1.37
N LEU A 118 0.47 -14.31 -1.82
CA LEU A 118 1.74 -14.92 -2.21
C LEU A 118 2.37 -14.16 -3.39
N ASP A 119 3.68 -13.95 -3.35
CA ASP A 119 4.40 -13.36 -4.48
C ASP A 119 4.20 -14.21 -5.74
N GLY A 120 3.80 -13.56 -6.83
CA GLY A 120 3.41 -14.23 -8.08
C GLY A 120 2.20 -15.16 -7.98
N HIS A 121 1.40 -15.10 -6.91
CA HIS A 121 0.29 -16.00 -6.62
C HIS A 121 0.68 -17.48 -6.56
N VAL A 122 1.95 -17.78 -6.25
CA VAL A 122 2.47 -19.15 -6.20
C VAL A 122 3.31 -19.39 -4.93
N PRO A 123 3.39 -20.63 -4.45
CA PRO A 123 4.35 -20.99 -3.40
C PRO A 123 5.79 -20.70 -3.85
N LEU A 124 6.68 -20.40 -2.89
CA LEU A 124 8.11 -20.15 -3.15
C LEU A 124 8.80 -21.28 -3.95
N SER A 125 8.34 -22.53 -3.80
CA SER A 125 8.86 -23.68 -4.55
C SER A 125 8.64 -23.58 -6.07
N GLU A 126 7.60 -22.86 -6.49
CA GLU A 126 7.17 -22.68 -7.88
C GLU A 126 7.50 -21.28 -8.42
N HIS A 127 8.00 -20.37 -7.56
CA HIS A 127 8.30 -19.01 -7.96
C HIS A 127 9.46 -18.91 -8.96
N LYS A 128 9.29 -18.13 -10.03
CA LYS A 128 10.30 -17.91 -11.09
C LYS A 128 11.65 -17.39 -10.58
N HIS A 129 11.64 -16.70 -9.44
CA HIS A 129 12.84 -16.12 -8.80
C HIS A 129 13.29 -16.89 -7.55
N LYS A 130 12.87 -18.15 -7.35
CA LYS A 130 13.20 -18.93 -6.14
C LYS A 130 14.70 -19.02 -5.84
N GLU A 131 15.54 -19.19 -6.87
CA GLU A 131 17.01 -19.27 -6.69
C GLU A 131 17.60 -17.95 -6.21
N TYR A 132 17.12 -16.82 -6.73
CA TYR A 132 17.49 -15.50 -6.25
C TYR A 132 17.14 -15.35 -4.76
N PHE A 133 15.93 -15.74 -4.37
CA PHE A 133 15.50 -15.67 -2.97
C PHE A 133 16.31 -16.59 -2.06
N PHE A 134 16.64 -17.82 -2.50
CA PHE A 134 17.48 -18.73 -1.71
C PHE A 134 18.90 -18.21 -1.54
N LYS A 135 19.48 -17.61 -2.59
CA LYS A 135 20.80 -16.98 -2.53
C LYS A 135 20.79 -15.80 -1.55
N ALA A 136 19.87 -14.84 -1.74
CA ALA A 136 19.73 -13.68 -0.85
C ALA A 136 19.52 -14.10 0.61
N ARG A 137 18.70 -15.13 0.85
CA ARG A 137 18.48 -15.70 2.18
C ARG A 137 19.77 -16.19 2.84
N LYS A 138 20.61 -16.91 2.09
CA LYS A 138 21.90 -17.44 2.58
C LYS A 138 22.88 -16.32 2.91
N GLU A 139 22.96 -15.30 2.05
CA GLU A 139 23.84 -14.14 2.22
C GLU A 139 23.44 -13.29 3.43
N ASN A 140 22.14 -13.21 3.73
CA ASN A 140 21.61 -12.41 4.85
C ASN A 140 21.40 -13.22 6.14
N GLY A 141 21.89 -14.47 6.23
CA GLY A 141 21.80 -15.26 7.47
C GLY A 141 20.39 -15.68 7.90
N LEU A 142 19.41 -15.65 6.99
CA LEU A 142 18.01 -15.98 7.31
C LEU A 142 17.80 -17.51 7.31
N HIS A 143 17.73 -18.17 8.47
CA HIS A 143 17.63 -19.64 8.56
C HIS A 143 16.19 -20.20 8.38
N ARG A 144 16.10 -21.49 8.00
CA ARG A 144 14.91 -22.26 7.52
C ARG A 144 13.77 -22.54 8.54
N ASN A 145 13.66 -21.82 9.64
CA ASN A 145 12.75 -22.24 10.73
C ASN A 145 11.27 -21.91 10.53
N CYS A 146 10.86 -21.34 9.39
CA CYS A 146 9.45 -21.06 9.13
C CYS A 146 8.97 -21.85 7.92
N LYS A 147 7.95 -22.68 8.13
CA LYS A 147 7.17 -23.29 7.06
C LYS A 147 6.70 -22.18 6.10
N PRO A 148 6.84 -22.33 4.78
CA PRO A 148 6.25 -21.37 3.84
C PRO A 148 4.73 -21.45 3.98
N GLY A 149 4.13 -20.38 4.49
CA GLY A 149 2.72 -20.33 4.90
C GLY A 149 2.61 -19.97 6.37
N PHE A 150 2.77 -18.69 6.69
CA PHE A 150 2.32 -18.19 7.99
C PHE A 150 0.80 -18.10 7.94
N SER A 151 0.12 -19.15 8.41
CA SER A 151 -1.17 -18.96 9.08
C SER A 151 -0.83 -18.51 10.50
N TYR A 152 -1.02 -17.23 10.81
CA TYR A 152 -1.14 -16.85 12.21
C TYR A 152 -2.48 -17.41 12.70
N LYS A 153 -2.42 -18.27 13.72
CA LYS A 153 -3.62 -18.76 14.41
C LYS A 153 -4.20 -17.67 15.29
#